data_AF-A0A915UCE0-F1
#
_entry.id   AF-A0A915UCE0-F1
#
_cell.length_a   1.000
_cell.length_b   1.000
_cell.length_c   1.000
_cell.angle_alpha   90.00
_cell.angle_beta   90.00
_cell.angle_gamma   90.00
#
_symmetry.space_group_name_H-M   'P 1'
#
loop_
_entity.id
_entity.type
_entity.pdbx_description
1 polymer ?
#
loop_
_entity_poly.entity_id
_entity_poly.type
_entity_poly.pdbx_seq_one_letter_code
_entity_poly.pdbx_strand_id
1 'polypeptide(L)'
;MLRAVDLSFNRSAMSAEVAAKAQARTVTVTFTVTVPSTTEATGRQVYIAGSLNRLDGGLPEWNPGGVVLSRLNATTWRITLTGTEGTALEYKYTLGTWEYTEKDDSCAELPNRQLTLTYGSSGVQSWNDTVMQWRNVAPCGN
;
A
#
# COMPACT_ATOMS: atom_id res chain seq x y z
N MET A 1 28.33 31.66 62.65
CA MET A 1 27.23 32.31 61.90
C MET A 1 27.88 32.92 60.67
N LEU A 2 27.93 32.23 59.53
CA LEU A 2 26.92 32.30 58.47
C LEU A 2 26.81 30.95 57.77
N ARG A 3 25.57 30.53 57.58
CA ARG A 3 25.13 29.42 56.74
C ARG A 3 25.13 29.92 55.30
N ALA A 4 25.70 29.13 54.40
CA ALA A 4 25.30 29.12 53.00
C ALA A 4 25.34 27.67 52.53
N VAL A 5 24.17 27.04 52.49
CA VAL A 5 23.98 25.79 51.74
C VAL A 5 23.15 26.19 50.53
N ASP A 6 23.76 26.11 49.36
CA ASP A 6 23.04 26.15 48.09
C ASP A 6 22.39 24.78 47.88
N LEU A 7 21.05 24.73 47.93
CA LEU A 7 20.27 23.57 47.52
C LEU A 7 19.38 23.96 46.34
N SER A 8 19.98 24.50 45.28
CA SER A 8 19.30 24.73 44.02
C SER A 8 19.25 23.45 43.18
N PHE A 9 18.76 22.34 43.75
CA PHE A 9 18.26 21.25 42.92
C PHE A 9 16.82 21.56 42.57
N ASN A 10 16.64 22.38 41.53
CA ASN A 10 15.37 22.50 40.83
C ASN A 10 15.09 21.15 40.16
N ARG A 11 14.53 20.19 40.92
CA ARG A 11 13.96 18.98 40.36
C ARG A 11 12.62 19.37 39.75
N SER A 12 12.65 19.76 38.48
CA SER A 12 11.43 19.84 37.69
C SER A 12 10.71 18.49 37.79
N ALA A 13 9.41 18.54 38.12
CA ALA A 13 8.55 17.37 38.09
C ALA A 13 8.69 16.68 36.73
N MET A 14 8.67 15.34 36.70
CA MET A 14 8.64 14.59 35.45
C MET A 14 7.57 15.19 34.55
N SER A 15 7.98 15.68 33.37
CA SER A 15 7.06 16.13 32.34
C SER A 15 5.99 15.05 32.18
N ALA A 16 4.73 15.44 32.26
CA ALA A 16 3.64 14.53 31.92
C ALA A 16 4.01 13.90 30.58
N GLU A 17 4.21 12.58 30.56
CA GLU A 17 4.22 11.84 29.31
C GLU A 17 2.87 12.16 28.69
N VAL A 18 2.89 13.07 27.73
CA VAL A 18 1.75 13.28 26.85
C VAL A 18 1.62 11.94 26.15
N ALA A 19 0.74 11.09 26.66
CA ALA A 19 0.20 9.98 25.92
C ALA A 19 -0.60 10.58 24.77
N ALA A 20 0.13 11.07 23.75
CA ALA A 20 -0.41 11.47 22.49
C ALA A 20 -0.98 10.19 21.89
N LYS A 21 -2.27 9.93 22.16
CA LYS A 21 -3.06 9.09 21.28
C LYS A 21 -3.00 9.79 19.93
N ALA A 22 -2.08 9.36 19.06
CA ALA A 22 -2.12 9.73 17.66
C ALA A 22 -3.56 9.45 17.19
N GLN A 23 -4.29 10.49 16.80
CA GLN A 23 -5.61 10.28 16.22
C GLN A 23 -5.42 9.40 14.98
N ALA A 24 -6.19 8.32 14.88
CA ALA A 24 -6.26 7.50 13.69
C ALA A 24 -6.75 8.38 12.53
N ARG A 25 -5.84 8.85 11.69
CA ARG A 25 -6.15 9.69 10.54
C ARG A 25 -6.54 8.80 9.36
N THR A 26 -7.67 9.07 8.74
CA THR A 26 -8.07 8.37 7.51
C THR A 26 -7.21 8.84 6.34
N VAL A 27 -6.72 7.88 5.56
CA VAL A 27 -5.97 8.09 4.32
C VAL A 27 -6.75 7.48 3.17
N THR A 28 -6.93 8.27 2.11
CA THR A 28 -7.44 7.80 0.82
C THR A 28 -6.25 7.58 -0.11
N VAL A 29 -5.94 6.32 -0.41
CA VAL A 29 -4.87 5.96 -1.34
C VAL A 29 -5.46 5.71 -2.73
N THR A 30 -4.85 6.29 -3.76
CA THR A 30 -5.17 5.98 -5.16
C THR A 30 -3.99 5.25 -5.80
N PHE A 31 -4.18 3.96 -6.07
CA PHE A 31 -3.25 3.15 -6.85
C PHE A 31 -3.49 3.41 -8.33
N THR A 32 -2.45 3.78 -9.06
CA THR A 32 -2.43 3.82 -10.52
C THR A 32 -1.34 2.87 -10.99
N VAL A 33 -1.72 1.83 -11.74
CA VAL A 33 -0.77 0.84 -12.26
C VAL A 33 -0.67 0.95 -13.77
N THR A 34 0.57 0.98 -14.24
CA THR A 34 0.90 0.80 -15.66
C THR A 34 1.18 -0.67 -15.92
N VAL A 35 0.53 -1.27 -16.91
CA VAL A 35 0.63 -2.69 -17.27
C VAL A 35 1.22 -2.84 -18.67
N PRO A 36 1.85 -4.00 -19.02
CA PRO A 36 2.42 -4.18 -20.35
C PRO A 36 1.31 -4.17 -21.42
N SER A 37 1.63 -3.75 -22.64
CA SER A 37 0.69 -3.73 -23.76
C SER A 37 0.10 -5.11 -24.08
N THR A 38 0.79 -6.19 -23.72
CA THR A 38 0.31 -7.56 -23.84
C THR A 38 -0.92 -7.86 -22.98
N THR A 39 -1.19 -7.04 -21.94
CA THR A 39 -2.38 -7.17 -21.08
C THR A 39 -3.67 -7.11 -21.89
N GLU A 40 -3.75 -6.19 -22.86
CA GLU A 40 -4.95 -6.02 -23.70
C GLU A 40 -5.30 -7.27 -24.49
N ALA A 41 -4.30 -7.95 -25.04
CA ALA A 41 -4.49 -9.17 -25.81
C ALA A 41 -5.06 -10.32 -24.98
N THR A 42 -4.96 -10.26 -23.65
CA THR A 42 -5.54 -11.28 -22.77
C THR A 42 -7.05 -11.14 -22.60
N GLY A 43 -7.62 -9.95 -22.85
CA GLY A 43 -9.02 -9.65 -22.54
C GLY A 43 -9.38 -9.71 -21.05
N ARG A 44 -8.37 -9.76 -20.16
CA ARG A 44 -8.56 -9.88 -18.70
C ARG A 44 -8.60 -8.51 -18.02
N GLN A 45 -9.23 -8.48 -16.85
CA GLN A 45 -9.21 -7.33 -15.95
C GLN A 45 -7.97 -7.37 -15.05
N VAL A 46 -7.53 -6.21 -14.58
CA VAL A 46 -6.43 -6.09 -13.60
C VAL A 46 -7.01 -6.06 -12.19
N TYR A 47 -6.41 -6.83 -11.29
CA TYR A 47 -6.80 -6.95 -9.90
C TYR A 47 -5.62 -6.62 -8.97
N ILE A 48 -5.95 -6.22 -7.75
CA ILE A 48 -5.01 -6.09 -6.63
C ILE A 48 -5.39 -7.11 -5.55
N ALA A 49 -4.41 -7.83 -5.02
CA ALA A 49 -4.59 -8.82 -3.98
C ALA A 49 -3.49 -8.70 -2.94
N GLY A 50 -3.85 -8.78 -1.66
CA GLY A 50 -2.91 -8.51 -0.57
C GLY A 50 -3.58 -8.53 0.79
N SER A 51 -2.93 -7.96 1.78
CA SER A 51 -3.49 -7.71 3.12
C SER A 51 -4.51 -6.55 3.11
N LEU A 52 -5.44 -6.55 2.14
CA LEU A 52 -6.41 -5.49 1.90
C LEU A 52 -7.54 -5.49 2.94
N ASN A 53 -7.75 -6.59 3.65
CA ASN A 53 -8.62 -6.69 4.83
C ASN A 53 -8.25 -5.71 5.96
N ARG A 54 -7.05 -5.13 5.92
CA ARG A 54 -6.60 -4.08 6.84
C ARG A 54 -7.14 -2.69 6.48
N LEU A 55 -7.78 -2.56 5.32
CA LEU A 55 -8.42 -1.34 4.83
C LEU A 55 -9.91 -1.35 5.13
N ASP A 56 -10.54 -0.20 4.94
CA ASP A 56 -11.98 -0.07 5.12
C ASP A 56 -12.75 -0.85 4.04
N GLY A 57 -14.02 -1.17 4.32
CA GLY A 57 -14.92 -1.76 3.33
C GLY A 57 -14.93 -3.30 3.26
N GLY A 58 -14.24 -3.98 4.19
CA GLY A 58 -14.31 -5.45 4.30
C GLY A 58 -13.71 -6.19 3.11
N LEU A 59 -12.62 -5.64 2.57
CA LEU A 59 -11.93 -6.20 1.40
C LEU A 59 -11.34 -7.59 1.70
N PRO A 60 -11.27 -8.48 0.69
CA PRO A 60 -10.72 -9.81 0.89
C PRO A 60 -9.20 -9.77 1.09
N GLU A 61 -8.70 -10.73 1.86
CA GLU A 61 -7.27 -10.97 2.03
C GLU A 61 -6.77 -11.98 0.99
N TRP A 62 -5.68 -11.64 0.28
CA TRP A 62 -4.99 -12.50 -0.68
C TRP A 62 -5.88 -13.22 -1.71
N ASN A 63 -6.98 -12.58 -2.14
CA ASN A 63 -7.84 -13.07 -3.21
C ASN A 63 -7.46 -12.44 -4.57
N PRO A 64 -6.82 -13.18 -5.50
CA PRO A 64 -6.30 -12.63 -6.75
C PRO A 64 -7.39 -12.10 -7.70
N GLY A 65 -8.64 -12.55 -7.56
CA GLY A 65 -9.78 -12.06 -8.33
C GLY A 65 -10.75 -11.21 -7.51
N GLY A 66 -10.37 -10.81 -6.29
CA GLY A 66 -11.29 -10.24 -5.32
C GLY A 66 -11.55 -8.73 -5.50
N VAL A 67 -10.51 -7.97 -5.85
CA VAL A 67 -10.59 -6.50 -5.94
C VAL A 67 -10.12 -6.04 -7.32
N VAL A 68 -11.08 -5.63 -8.16
CA VAL A 68 -10.84 -5.22 -9.56
C VAL A 68 -10.51 -3.74 -9.65
N LEU A 69 -9.54 -3.39 -10.51
CA LEU A 69 -9.22 -2.00 -10.83
C LEU A 69 -10.13 -1.49 -11.96
N SER A 70 -10.38 -0.18 -11.96
CA SER A 70 -11.03 0.50 -13.08
C SER A 70 -10.02 0.78 -14.20
N ARG A 71 -10.38 0.41 -15.42
CA ARG A 71 -9.56 0.67 -16.61
C ARG A 71 -9.65 2.13 -17.02
N LEU A 72 -8.51 2.80 -17.20
CA LEU A 72 -8.45 4.18 -17.72
C LEU A 72 -8.13 4.21 -19.22
N ASN A 73 -7.22 3.34 -19.66
CA ASN A 73 -6.87 3.14 -21.06
C ASN A 73 -6.28 1.72 -21.26
N ALA A 74 -5.59 1.46 -22.38
CA ALA A 74 -5.00 0.16 -22.70
C ALA A 74 -3.89 -0.30 -21.73
N THR A 75 -3.17 0.62 -21.09
CA THR A 75 -2.03 0.28 -20.22
C THR A 75 -2.16 0.87 -18.83
N THR A 76 -3.19 1.64 -18.53
CA THR A 76 -3.35 2.29 -17.22
C THR A 76 -4.65 1.87 -16.53
N TRP A 77 -4.52 1.43 -15.28
CA TRP A 77 -5.61 1.00 -14.41
C TRP A 77 -5.53 1.70 -13.06
N ARG A 78 -6.67 1.89 -12.39
CA ARG A 78 -6.75 2.65 -11.15
C ARG A 78 -7.76 2.08 -10.16
N ILE A 79 -7.43 2.17 -8.88
CA ILE A 79 -8.38 1.98 -7.78
C ILE A 79 -8.08 2.95 -6.63
N THR A 80 -9.13 3.38 -5.95
CA THR A 80 -9.02 4.21 -4.74
C THR A 80 -9.55 3.40 -3.55
N LEU A 81 -8.73 3.30 -2.50
CA LEU A 81 -9.04 2.59 -1.26
C LEU A 81 -8.83 3.52 -0.07
N THR A 82 -9.48 3.24 1.06
CA THR A 82 -9.33 4.03 2.29
C THR A 82 -8.89 3.17 3.46
N GLY A 83 -8.15 3.75 4.39
CA GLY A 83 -7.77 3.08 5.63
C GLY A 83 -7.13 4.03 6.62
N THR A 84 -6.68 3.49 7.75
CA THR A 84 -6.03 4.29 8.80
C THR A 84 -4.55 4.52 8.47
N GLU A 85 -4.05 5.72 8.69
CA GLU A 85 -2.64 6.06 8.59
C GLU A 85 -1.75 5.08 9.39
N GLY A 86 -0.59 4.73 8.84
CA GLY A 86 0.34 3.78 9.43
C GLY A 86 -0.02 2.33 9.14
N THR A 87 -1.17 2.07 8.50
CA THR A 87 -1.49 0.72 8.01
C THR A 87 -0.48 0.32 6.94
N ALA A 88 0.32 -0.69 7.26
CA ALA A 88 1.21 -1.36 6.31
C ALA A 88 0.43 -2.42 5.52
N LEU A 89 0.62 -2.42 4.22
CA LEU A 89 0.04 -3.34 3.27
C LEU A 89 1.15 -4.13 2.57
N GLU A 90 0.88 -5.40 2.35
CA GLU A 90 1.57 -6.22 1.37
C GLU A 90 0.58 -6.60 0.28
N TYR A 91 0.98 -6.51 -1.00
CA TYR A 91 0.08 -6.78 -2.12
C TYR A 91 0.83 -7.16 -3.39
N LYS A 92 0.07 -7.66 -4.37
CA LYS A 92 0.49 -7.92 -5.73
C LYS A 92 -0.63 -7.57 -6.71
N TYR A 93 -0.25 -7.34 -7.96
CA TYR A 93 -1.21 -7.28 -9.07
C TYR A 93 -1.36 -8.64 -9.76
N THR A 94 -2.56 -8.92 -10.26
CA THR A 94 -2.85 -10.12 -11.05
C THR A 94 -3.85 -9.85 -12.17
N LEU A 95 -4.02 -10.82 -13.08
CA LEU A 95 -5.13 -10.88 -14.04
C LEU A 95 -6.26 -11.84 -13.60
N GLY A 96 -6.56 -11.86 -12.29
CA GLY A 96 -7.69 -12.55 -11.67
C GLY A 96 -7.34 -13.87 -10.99
N THR A 97 -6.17 -14.45 -11.26
CA THR A 97 -5.66 -15.65 -10.60
C THR A 97 -4.14 -15.54 -10.38
N TRP A 98 -3.59 -16.35 -9.47
CA TRP A 98 -2.14 -16.41 -9.23
C TRP A 98 -1.33 -16.98 -10.41
N GLU A 99 -1.98 -17.67 -11.34
CA GLU A 99 -1.38 -18.11 -12.59
C GLU A 99 -1.04 -16.93 -13.52
N TYR A 100 -1.66 -15.76 -13.31
CA TYR A 100 -1.40 -14.52 -14.03
C TYR A 100 -0.96 -13.40 -13.07
N THR A 101 -0.08 -13.76 -12.13
CA THR A 101 0.55 -12.79 -11.21
C THR A 101 1.62 -11.95 -11.92
N GLU A 102 1.87 -10.75 -11.43
CA GLU A 102 2.94 -9.89 -11.91
C GLU A 102 4.33 -10.55 -11.82
N LYS A 103 5.18 -10.17 -12.77
CA LYS A 103 6.56 -10.61 -12.93
C LYS A 103 7.46 -9.42 -13.25
N ASP A 104 8.75 -9.59 -13.01
CA ASP A 104 9.75 -8.66 -13.53
C ASP A 104 9.94 -8.80 -15.05
N ASP A 105 10.83 -7.98 -15.60
CA ASP A 105 11.15 -7.95 -17.03
C ASP A 105 11.78 -9.24 -17.55
N SER A 106 12.41 -10.03 -16.66
CA SER A 106 13.00 -11.34 -16.93
C SER A 106 12.06 -12.52 -16.64
N CYS A 107 10.78 -12.25 -16.37
CA CYS A 107 9.77 -13.23 -15.97
C CYS A 107 10.00 -13.90 -14.60
N ALA A 108 10.89 -13.36 -13.78
CA ALA A 108 11.15 -13.85 -12.43
C ALA A 108 10.06 -13.39 -11.43
N GLU A 109 9.90 -14.19 -10.38
CA GLU A 109 9.00 -13.88 -9.28
C GLU A 109 9.45 -12.65 -8.52
N LEU A 110 8.52 -11.73 -8.32
CA LEU A 110 8.71 -10.56 -7.48
C LEU A 110 8.32 -10.89 -6.03
N PRO A 111 8.98 -10.28 -5.02
CA PRO A 111 8.42 -10.24 -3.66
C PRO A 111 7.08 -9.49 -3.65
N ASN A 112 6.34 -9.58 -2.55
CA ASN A 112 5.15 -8.75 -2.36
C ASN A 112 5.55 -7.26 -2.37
N ARG A 113 4.74 -6.44 -3.04
CA ARG A 113 4.87 -4.98 -2.97
C ARG A 113 4.45 -4.52 -1.58
N GLN A 114 5.07 -3.45 -1.09
CA GLN A 114 4.79 -2.90 0.22
C GLN A 114 4.37 -1.44 0.12
N LEU A 115 3.36 -1.06 0.91
CA LEU A 115 2.90 0.31 1.05
C LEU A 115 2.52 0.58 2.51
N THR A 116 2.95 1.69 3.08
CA THR A 116 2.36 2.20 4.32
C THR A 116 1.50 3.41 4.01
N LEU A 117 0.27 3.43 4.55
CA LEU A 117 -0.62 4.57 4.41
C LEU A 117 -0.05 5.78 5.14
N THR A 118 0.11 6.90 4.43
CA THR A 118 0.61 8.16 5.00
C THR A 118 -0.41 9.26 4.78
N TYR A 119 -0.72 10.03 5.83
CA TYR A 119 -1.73 11.09 5.72
C TYR A 119 -1.25 12.24 4.83
N GLY A 120 0.06 12.52 4.81
CA GLY A 120 0.61 13.66 4.09
C GLY A 120 -0.01 14.98 4.58
N SER A 121 -0.33 15.88 3.66
CA SER A 121 -0.95 17.19 3.95
C SER A 121 -2.47 17.18 3.86
N SER A 122 -3.06 16.27 3.08
CA SER A 122 -4.50 16.30 2.72
C SER A 122 -5.26 15.00 3.03
N GLY A 123 -4.60 13.98 3.56
CA GLY A 123 -5.17 12.64 3.71
C GLY A 123 -5.29 11.88 2.39
N VAL A 124 -4.71 12.38 1.30
CA VAL A 124 -4.70 11.72 -0.01
C VAL A 124 -3.29 11.26 -0.35
N GLN A 125 -3.14 9.98 -0.68
CA GLN A 125 -1.87 9.38 -1.09
C GLN A 125 -1.98 8.84 -2.51
N SER A 126 -1.15 9.36 -3.42
CA SER A 126 -1.02 8.78 -4.76
C SER A 126 0.06 7.71 -4.76
N TRP A 127 -0.25 6.55 -5.33
CA TRP A 127 0.68 5.43 -5.43
C TRP A 127 0.74 4.93 -6.87
N ASN A 128 1.93 4.95 -7.48
CA ASN A 128 2.11 4.58 -8.88
C ASN A 128 3.00 3.35 -9.00
N ASP A 129 2.51 2.33 -9.69
CA ASP A 129 3.22 1.08 -9.93
C ASP A 129 3.36 0.81 -11.43
N THR A 130 4.33 -0.03 -11.76
CA THR A 130 4.48 -0.63 -13.09
C THR A 130 4.60 -2.14 -12.93
N VAL A 131 3.76 -2.87 -13.65
CA VAL A 131 3.91 -4.32 -13.88
C VAL A 131 4.69 -4.47 -15.18
N MET A 132 5.81 -5.19 -15.15
CA MET A 132 6.64 -5.38 -16.34
C MET A 132 6.10 -6.50 -17.22
N GLN A 133 5.76 -7.64 -16.61
CA GLN A 133 5.19 -8.79 -17.29
C GLN A 133 4.16 -9.51 -16.41
N TRP A 134 3.39 -10.41 -17.03
CA TRP A 134 2.49 -11.32 -16.31
C TRP A 134 2.96 -12.75 -16.50
N ARG A 135 2.87 -13.55 -15.43
CA ARG A 135 2.98 -15.01 -15.53
C ARG A 135 1.98 -15.51 -16.58
N ASN A 136 2.37 -16.53 -17.36
CA ASN A 136 1.54 -17.16 -18.39
C ASN A 136 1.03 -16.20 -19.49
N VAL A 137 1.69 -15.04 -19.69
CA VAL A 137 1.45 -14.12 -20.81
C VAL A 137 2.78 -13.82 -21.47
N ALA A 138 2.85 -13.93 -22.80
CA ALA A 138 4.06 -13.66 -23.56
C ALA A 138 4.68 -12.30 -23.17
N PRO A 139 6.00 -12.24 -22.93
CA PRO A 139 7.01 -13.26 -23.21
C PRO A 139 7.15 -14.35 -22.12
N CYS A 140 6.44 -14.23 -21.00
CA CYS A 140 6.52 -15.22 -19.93
C CYS A 140 5.69 -16.47 -20.26
N GLY A 141 6.32 -17.62 -20.12
CA GLY A 141 5.68 -18.93 -20.25
C GLY A 141 5.05 -19.43 -18.95
N ASN A 142 4.56 -20.66 -19.03
CA ASN A 142 4.19 -21.49 -17.87
C ASN A 142 5.43 -22.02 -17.14
#